data_AF-A0A9E2D7P2-F1
#
_entry.id   AF-A0A9E2D7P2-F1
#
_cell.length_a   1.000
_cell.length_b   1.000
_cell.length_c   1.000
_cell.angle_alpha   90.00
_cell.angle_beta   90.00
_cell.angle_gamma   90.00
#
_symmetry.space_group_name_H-M   'P 1'
#
loop_
_entity.id
_entity.type
_entity.pdbx_description
1 polymer ?
#
loop_
_entity_poly.entity_id
_entity_poly.type
_entity_poly.pdbx_seq_one_letter_code
_entity_poly.pdbx_strand_id
1 'polypeptide(L)'
;MRNIIFTFLFITVFTSIFAQKVEVIQWHNLVSDEVKFDDPFEKLTKDQIIDLSYVERMRMLKERKFGSVGNETLKKIEEIEKKLTAEGVDIEGLLAKREAITELRRERAEAVVDSLNGLYIRMIGYLLPLDFDGKKGVEFLLVPWVGACIHTPPPPQNQIVYIKFDKGYETSSLFTPVWVEGTLRTESLTKELFLVDGKSEIRLGYSMRPKSIEKYN
;
A
#
# COMPACT_ATOMS: atom_id res chain seq x y z
N MET A 1 40.46 35.63 62.11
CA MET A 1 40.41 34.78 60.91
C MET A 1 39.04 34.13 60.86
N ARG A 2 38.18 34.52 59.90
CA ARG A 2 36.79 34.04 59.79
C ARG A 2 36.63 33.37 58.43
N ASN A 3 36.59 32.04 58.41
CA ASN A 3 36.47 31.25 57.19
C ASN A 3 35.02 31.24 56.72
N ILE A 4 34.78 31.70 55.49
CA ILE A 4 33.47 31.65 54.83
C ILE A 4 33.47 30.39 53.96
N ILE A 5 32.61 29.42 54.31
CA ILE A 5 32.40 28.20 53.52
C ILE A 5 31.32 28.52 52.47
N PHE A 6 31.70 28.59 51.21
CA PHE A 6 30.77 28.65 50.08
C PHE A 6 30.23 27.25 49.80
N THR A 7 28.96 27.03 50.11
CA THR A 7 28.27 25.77 49.75
C THR A 7 27.71 25.94 48.34
N PHE A 8 28.33 25.29 47.35
CA PHE A 8 27.80 25.21 45.99
C PHE A 8 26.63 24.21 45.97
N LEU A 9 25.41 24.71 45.78
CA LEU A 9 24.22 23.89 45.56
C LEU A 9 24.23 23.39 44.12
N PHE A 10 24.61 22.13 43.91
CA PHE A 10 24.48 21.46 42.62
C PHE A 10 23.00 21.11 42.40
N ILE A 11 22.32 21.87 41.55
CA ILE A 11 20.96 21.54 41.09
C ILE A 11 21.09 20.47 40.00
N THR A 12 20.91 19.21 40.37
CA THR A 12 20.76 18.10 39.41
C THR A 12 19.38 18.20 38.76
N VAL A 13 19.34 18.71 37.53
CA VAL A 13 18.15 18.65 36.67
C VAL A 13 17.98 17.20 36.23
N PHE A 14 17.05 16.48 36.85
CA PHE A 14 16.60 15.18 36.36
C PHE A 14 15.77 15.40 35.09
N THR A 15 16.37 15.26 33.92
CA THR A 15 15.62 15.11 32.68
C THR A 15 15.02 13.71 32.66
N SER A 16 13.70 13.61 32.79
CA SER A 16 12.99 12.35 32.55
C SER A 16 13.18 11.98 31.08
N ILE A 17 13.96 10.93 30.82
CA ILE A 17 14.00 10.29 29.51
C ILE A 17 12.65 9.59 29.33
N PHE A 18 11.73 10.21 28.61
CA PHE A 18 10.56 9.50 28.10
C PHE A 18 11.03 8.50 27.06
N ALA A 19 11.02 7.22 27.39
CA ALA A 19 11.15 6.16 26.38
C ALA A 19 9.91 6.25 25.47
N GLN A 20 10.11 6.64 24.22
CA GLN A 20 9.04 6.64 23.23
C GLN A 20 8.57 5.19 23.04
N LYS A 21 7.32 4.90 23.38
CA LYS A 21 6.75 3.55 23.24
C LYS A 21 6.76 3.17 21.76
N VAL A 22 7.36 2.02 21.45
CA VAL A 22 7.35 1.47 20.09
C VAL A 22 6.01 0.77 19.87
N GLU A 23 5.26 1.21 18.86
CA GLU A 23 4.01 0.55 18.47
C GLU A 23 4.28 -0.43 17.32
N VAL A 24 4.00 -1.71 17.54
CA VAL A 24 4.09 -2.70 16.47
C VAL A 24 2.80 -2.66 15.66
N ILE A 25 2.91 -2.27 14.38
CA ILE A 25 1.77 -2.20 13.47
C ILE A 25 1.94 -3.18 12.30
N GLN A 26 0.81 -3.52 11.68
CA GLN A 26 0.71 -4.37 10.50
C GLN A 26 0.20 -3.56 9.31
N TRP A 27 0.33 -4.11 8.10
CA TRP A 27 -0.11 -3.44 6.87
C TRP A 27 -1.58 -3.06 6.86
N HIS A 28 -2.46 -3.85 7.48
CA HIS A 28 -3.88 -3.52 7.58
C HIS A 28 -4.14 -2.28 8.45
N ASN A 29 -3.22 -1.89 9.34
CA ASN A 29 -3.36 -0.67 10.13
C ASN A 29 -3.15 0.60 9.29
N LEU A 30 -2.52 0.49 8.11
CA LEU A 30 -2.31 1.61 7.20
C LEU A 30 -3.52 1.88 6.29
N VAL A 31 -4.53 1.01 6.31
CA VAL A 31 -5.77 1.16 5.55
C VAL A 31 -6.76 1.96 6.39
N SER A 32 -7.24 3.09 5.85
CA SER A 32 -8.19 3.94 6.57
C SER A 32 -9.56 3.29 6.71
N ASP A 33 -10.07 3.30 7.94
CA ASP A 33 -11.43 2.89 8.30
C ASP A 33 -12.50 3.94 7.96
N GLU A 34 -12.09 5.13 7.49
CA GLU A 34 -13.02 6.20 7.14
C GLU A 34 -13.79 5.90 5.84
N VAL A 35 -13.15 5.19 4.90
CA VAL A 35 -13.75 4.83 3.61
C VAL A 35 -14.38 3.44 3.69
N LYS A 36 -15.48 3.32 4.44
CA LYS A 36 -16.30 2.10 4.56
C LYS A 36 -17.42 2.08 3.52
N PHE A 37 -17.48 1.01 2.74
CA PHE A 37 -18.52 0.76 1.76
C PHE A 37 -18.74 -0.75 1.59
N ASP A 38 -19.97 -1.14 1.24
CA ASP A 38 -20.30 -2.51 0.83
C ASP A 38 -19.92 -2.69 -0.64
N ASP A 39 -18.94 -3.55 -0.88
CA ASP A 39 -18.50 -3.88 -2.23
C ASP A 39 -19.23 -5.14 -2.72
N PRO A 40 -20.23 -5.02 -3.59
CA PRO A 40 -21.00 -6.17 -4.04
C PRO A 40 -20.16 -7.12 -4.91
N PHE A 41 -19.03 -6.68 -5.47
CA PHE A 41 -18.17 -7.51 -6.29
C PHE A 41 -17.28 -8.45 -5.47
N GLU A 42 -17.01 -8.13 -4.19
CA GLU A 42 -16.26 -9.03 -3.29
C GLU A 42 -17.03 -10.32 -2.96
N LYS A 43 -18.34 -10.31 -3.16
CA LYS A 43 -19.24 -11.46 -2.94
C LYS A 43 -19.24 -12.45 -4.12
N LEU A 44 -18.68 -12.06 -5.25
CA LEU A 44 -18.66 -12.88 -6.47
C LEU A 44 -17.49 -13.85 -6.46
N THR A 45 -17.69 -15.01 -7.07
CA THR A 45 -16.59 -15.94 -7.34
C THR A 45 -15.68 -15.40 -8.44
N LYS A 46 -14.46 -15.93 -8.53
CA LYS A 46 -13.52 -15.56 -9.61
C LYS A 46 -14.11 -15.82 -11.00
N ASP A 47 -14.80 -16.94 -11.17
CA ASP A 47 -15.43 -17.29 -12.45
C ASP A 47 -16.56 -16.32 -12.79
N GLN A 48 -17.38 -15.93 -11.80
CA GLN A 48 -18.42 -14.92 -11.98
C GLN A 48 -17.85 -13.56 -12.38
N ILE A 49 -16.73 -13.14 -11.78
CA ILE A 49 -16.04 -11.91 -12.16
C ILE A 49 -15.51 -11.98 -13.59
N ILE A 50 -14.92 -13.10 -14.00
CA ILE A 50 -14.40 -13.31 -15.35
C ILE A 50 -15.54 -13.25 -16.37
N ASP A 51 -16.63 -13.97 -16.09
CA ASP A 51 -17.82 -14.03 -16.93
C ASP A 51 -18.49 -12.66 -17.07
N LEU A 52 -18.71 -11.94 -15.96
CA LEU A 52 -19.25 -10.59 -15.95
C LEU A 52 -18.36 -9.62 -16.72
N SER A 53 -17.03 -9.70 -16.52
CA SER A 53 -16.05 -8.88 -17.25
C SER A 53 -16.06 -9.15 -18.75
N TYR A 54 -16.26 -10.41 -19.15
CA TYR A 54 -16.38 -10.80 -20.55
C TYR A 54 -17.64 -10.22 -21.18
N VAL A 55 -18.80 -10.39 -20.55
CA VAL A 55 -20.09 -9.86 -21.01
C VAL A 55 -19.99 -8.36 -21.21
N GLU A 56 -19.53 -7.63 -20.19
CA GLU A 56 -19.43 -6.17 -20.23
C GLU A 56 -18.48 -5.69 -21.33
N ARG A 57 -17.29 -6.30 -21.44
CA ARG A 57 -16.32 -5.95 -22.49
C ARG A 57 -16.91 -6.11 -23.89
N MET A 58 -17.65 -7.18 -24.13
CA MET A 58 -18.23 -7.45 -25.45
C MET A 58 -19.44 -6.56 -25.75
N ARG A 59 -20.28 -6.25 -24.74
CA ARG A 59 -21.36 -5.27 -24.86
C ARG A 59 -20.80 -3.89 -25.22
N MET A 60 -19.79 -3.41 -24.50
CA MET A 60 -19.10 -2.14 -24.80
C MET A 60 -18.50 -2.12 -26.21
N LEU A 61 -17.89 -3.21 -26.66
CA LEU A 61 -17.32 -3.30 -28.01
C LEU A 61 -18.40 -3.20 -29.09
N LYS A 62 -19.52 -3.92 -28.91
CA LYS A 62 -20.68 -3.89 -29.80
C LYS A 62 -21.28 -2.49 -29.92
N GLU A 63 -21.39 -1.77 -28.81
CA GLU A 63 -21.90 -0.40 -28.77
C GLU A 63 -20.95 0.60 -29.44
N ARG A 64 -19.65 0.50 -29.18
CA ARG A 64 -18.64 1.40 -29.76
C ARG A 64 -18.47 1.22 -31.26
N LYS A 65 -18.62 -0.01 -31.77
CA LYS A 65 -18.46 -0.31 -33.20
C LYS A 65 -19.48 -1.36 -33.64
N PHE A 66 -20.48 -0.92 -34.40
CA PHE A 66 -21.47 -1.82 -34.98
C PHE A 66 -20.80 -2.92 -35.84
N GLY A 67 -21.25 -4.17 -35.69
CA GLY A 67 -20.71 -5.34 -36.40
C GLY A 67 -19.34 -5.84 -35.92
N SER A 68 -18.78 -5.27 -34.84
CA SER A 68 -17.50 -5.72 -34.26
C SER A 68 -17.56 -7.05 -33.50
N VAL A 69 -18.78 -7.52 -33.17
CA VAL A 69 -19.03 -8.73 -32.40
C VAL A 69 -19.83 -9.70 -33.26
N GLY A 70 -19.26 -10.89 -33.51
CA GLY A 70 -19.88 -11.93 -34.35
C GLY A 70 -20.99 -12.72 -33.64
N ASN A 71 -21.79 -13.46 -34.40
CA ASN A 71 -22.93 -14.23 -33.90
C ASN A 71 -22.56 -15.27 -32.82
N GLU A 72 -21.40 -15.91 -32.96
CA GLU A 72 -20.91 -16.87 -31.96
C GLU A 72 -20.65 -16.19 -30.61
N THR A 73 -20.03 -15.01 -30.62
CA THR A 73 -19.81 -14.21 -29.42
C THR A 73 -21.14 -13.74 -28.81
N LEU A 74 -22.12 -13.35 -29.63
CA LEU A 74 -23.45 -12.97 -29.13
C LEU A 74 -24.15 -14.13 -28.42
N LYS A 75 -24.08 -15.35 -28.96
CA LYS A 75 -24.61 -16.56 -28.30
C LYS A 75 -23.90 -16.82 -26.98
N LYS A 76 -22.57 -16.70 -26.95
CA LYS A 76 -21.78 -16.88 -25.73
C LYS A 76 -22.14 -15.85 -24.65
N ILE A 77 -22.38 -14.59 -25.03
CA ILE A 77 -22.87 -13.57 -24.09
C ILE A 77 -24.20 -14.00 -23.48
N GLU A 78 -25.16 -14.42 -24.30
CA GLU A 78 -26.49 -14.87 -23.84
C GLU A 78 -26.39 -16.07 -22.89
N GLU A 79 -25.52 -17.04 -23.19
CA GLU A 79 -25.26 -18.21 -22.35
C GLU A 79 -24.65 -17.82 -20.99
N ILE A 80 -23.67 -16.92 -21.00
CA ILE A 80 -23.03 -16.44 -19.77
C ILE A 80 -24.03 -15.64 -18.93
N GLU A 81 -24.82 -14.76 -19.53
CA GLU A 81 -25.84 -13.99 -18.82
C GLU A 81 -26.89 -14.89 -18.17
N LYS A 82 -27.35 -15.93 -18.88
CA LYS A 82 -28.24 -16.96 -18.32
C LYS A 82 -27.60 -17.68 -17.14
N LYS A 83 -26.34 -18.09 -17.27
CA LYS A 83 -25.57 -18.75 -16.20
C LYS A 83 -25.49 -17.86 -14.96
N LEU A 84 -25.00 -16.63 -15.12
CA LEU A 84 -24.85 -15.66 -14.02
C LEU A 84 -26.20 -15.39 -13.33
N THR A 85 -27.27 -15.22 -14.11
CA THR A 85 -28.61 -15.01 -13.56
C THR A 85 -29.11 -16.23 -12.78
N ALA A 86 -28.89 -17.45 -13.28
CA ALA A 86 -29.25 -18.68 -12.58
C ALA A 86 -28.46 -18.89 -11.28
N GLU A 87 -27.24 -18.34 -11.21
CA GLU A 87 -26.41 -18.29 -10.00
C GLU A 87 -26.79 -17.14 -9.04
N GLY A 88 -27.80 -16.33 -9.37
CA GLY A 88 -28.28 -15.22 -8.55
C GLY A 88 -27.45 -13.94 -8.67
N VAL A 89 -26.63 -13.80 -9.71
CA VAL A 89 -25.85 -12.59 -9.97
C VAL A 89 -26.72 -11.53 -10.63
N ASP A 90 -26.87 -10.39 -9.95
CA ASP A 90 -27.54 -9.19 -10.49
C ASP A 90 -26.60 -8.42 -11.42
N ILE A 91 -26.53 -8.85 -12.68
CA ILE A 91 -25.62 -8.28 -13.71
C ILE A 91 -25.83 -6.78 -13.84
N GLU A 92 -27.06 -6.34 -14.09
CA GLU A 92 -27.36 -4.92 -14.37
C GLU A 92 -27.13 -4.06 -13.11
N GLY A 93 -27.55 -4.54 -11.93
CA GLY A 93 -27.32 -3.81 -10.68
C GLY A 93 -25.84 -3.71 -10.30
N LEU A 94 -25.03 -4.73 -10.59
CA LEU A 94 -23.58 -4.67 -10.42
C LEU A 94 -22.94 -3.67 -11.38
N LEU A 95 -23.28 -3.74 -12.67
CA LEU A 95 -22.73 -2.84 -13.69
C LEU A 95 -23.11 -1.38 -13.41
N ALA A 96 -24.33 -1.10 -12.95
CA ALA A 96 -24.77 0.24 -12.56
C ALA A 96 -23.98 0.81 -11.37
N LYS A 97 -23.44 -0.05 -10.48
CA LYS A 97 -22.63 0.37 -9.33
C LYS A 97 -21.13 0.41 -9.61
N ARG A 98 -20.68 -0.11 -10.75
CA ARG A 98 -19.26 -0.32 -11.06
C ARG A 98 -18.42 0.95 -10.90
N GLU A 99 -18.90 2.07 -11.43
CA GLU A 99 -18.17 3.35 -11.38
C GLU A 99 -18.05 3.87 -9.95
N ALA A 100 -19.16 3.93 -9.21
CA ALA A 100 -19.17 4.35 -7.81
C ALA A 100 -18.26 3.47 -6.93
N ILE A 101 -18.31 2.14 -7.10
CA ILE A 101 -17.43 1.22 -6.37
C ILE A 101 -15.97 1.39 -6.76
N THR A 102 -15.68 1.66 -8.04
CA THR A 102 -14.31 1.92 -8.50
C THR A 102 -13.76 3.17 -7.82
N GLU A 103 -14.57 4.22 -7.71
CA GLU A 103 -14.16 5.46 -7.05
C GLU A 103 -13.95 5.26 -5.54
N LEU A 104 -14.87 4.58 -4.86
CA LEU A 104 -14.72 4.26 -3.43
C LEU A 104 -13.49 3.38 -3.15
N ARG A 105 -13.18 2.43 -4.04
CA ARG A 105 -11.94 1.64 -3.97
C ARG A 105 -10.70 2.52 -4.13
N ARG A 106 -10.74 3.49 -5.05
CA ARG A 106 -9.66 4.45 -5.28
C ARG A 106 -9.46 5.32 -4.04
N GLU A 107 -10.53 5.90 -3.50
CA GLU A 107 -10.50 6.69 -2.26
C GLU A 107 -9.90 5.89 -1.10
N ARG A 108 -10.35 4.64 -0.89
CA ARG A 108 -9.80 3.77 0.15
C ARG A 108 -8.31 3.44 -0.08
N ALA A 109 -7.91 3.21 -1.33
CA ALA A 109 -6.53 2.92 -1.70
C ALA A 109 -5.61 4.15 -1.55
N GLU A 110 -6.19 5.36 -1.59
CA GLU A 110 -5.46 6.61 -1.47
C GLU A 110 -5.42 7.16 -0.04
N ALA A 111 -6.41 6.84 0.79
CA ALA A 111 -6.53 7.35 2.14
C ALA A 111 -5.41 6.86 3.07
N VAL A 112 -4.84 7.81 3.82
CA VAL A 112 -3.88 7.56 4.90
C VAL A 112 -4.62 7.56 6.24
N VAL A 113 -3.99 7.01 7.28
CA VAL A 113 -4.49 7.03 8.66
C VAL A 113 -3.75 8.11 9.42
N ASP A 114 -4.36 9.30 9.53
CA ASP A 114 -3.72 10.49 10.12
C ASP A 114 -3.26 10.28 11.57
N SER A 115 -3.95 9.42 12.33
CA SER A 115 -3.55 9.10 13.71
C SER A 115 -2.22 8.36 13.81
N LEU A 116 -1.70 7.79 12.70
CA LEU A 116 -0.38 7.17 12.67
C LEU A 116 0.75 8.18 12.41
N ASN A 117 0.42 9.40 11.99
CA ASN A 117 1.42 10.42 11.67
C ASN A 117 2.24 10.79 12.91
N GLY A 118 3.56 10.62 12.82
CA GLY A 118 4.50 10.94 13.88
C GLY A 118 4.63 9.89 14.97
N LEU A 119 3.89 8.77 14.88
CA LEU A 119 4.10 7.64 15.78
C LEU A 119 5.45 6.98 15.49
N TYR A 120 6.11 6.54 16.55
CA TYR A 120 7.30 5.72 16.46
C TYR A 120 6.87 4.26 16.48
N ILE A 121 7.00 3.63 15.32
CA ILE A 121 6.44 2.31 15.05
C ILE A 121 7.53 1.30 14.73
N ARG A 122 7.15 0.04 14.76
CA ARG A 122 7.89 -1.07 14.18
C ARG A 122 6.96 -1.88 13.28
N MET A 123 7.39 -2.17 12.05
CA MET A 123 6.60 -2.95 11.09
C MET A 123 7.48 -3.89 10.25
N ILE A 124 6.88 -4.97 9.76
CA ILE A 124 7.52 -5.96 8.88
C ILE A 124 7.29 -5.58 7.43
N GLY A 125 8.30 -5.76 6.57
CA GLY A 125 8.10 -5.75 5.13
C GLY A 125 9.34 -6.20 4.37
N TYR A 126 9.30 -6.02 3.06
CA TYR A 126 10.42 -6.28 2.16
C TYR A 126 10.97 -4.98 1.62
N LEU A 127 12.29 -4.84 1.59
CA LEU A 127 12.95 -3.64 1.07
C LEU A 127 13.21 -3.78 -0.42
N LEU A 128 12.65 -2.85 -1.19
CA LEU A 128 12.99 -2.63 -2.59
C LEU A 128 13.88 -1.37 -2.69
N PRO A 129 15.19 -1.52 -2.96
CA PRO A 129 16.10 -0.37 -3.05
C PRO A 129 15.73 0.57 -4.19
N LEU A 130 15.79 1.87 -3.92
CA LEU A 130 15.63 2.95 -4.90
C LEU A 130 16.94 3.67 -5.18
N ASP A 131 17.81 3.77 -4.17
CA ASP A 131 19.09 4.46 -4.28
C ASP A 131 20.15 3.82 -3.37
N PHE A 132 21.42 3.97 -3.74
CA PHE A 132 22.56 3.33 -3.09
C PHE A 132 23.69 4.32 -2.78
N ASP A 133 24.32 4.15 -1.62
CA ASP A 133 25.64 4.68 -1.30
C ASP A 133 26.65 3.52 -1.28
N GLY A 134 27.45 3.44 -2.34
CA GLY A 134 28.32 2.30 -2.59
C GLY A 134 27.53 1.00 -2.74
N LYS A 135 27.69 0.07 -1.79
CA LYS A 135 26.99 -1.22 -1.77
C LYS A 135 25.73 -1.23 -0.90
N LYS A 136 25.49 -0.17 -0.13
CA LYS A 136 24.37 -0.09 0.81
C LYS A 136 23.23 0.67 0.18
N GLY A 137 22.02 0.12 0.23
CA GLY A 137 20.83 0.89 -0.12
C GLY A 137 20.60 1.97 0.93
N VAL A 138 20.25 3.18 0.50
CA VAL A 138 19.97 4.33 1.39
C VAL A 138 18.55 4.85 1.24
N GLU A 139 17.90 4.56 0.12
CA GLU A 139 16.48 4.80 -0.10
C GLU A 139 15.79 3.50 -0.52
N PHE A 140 14.60 3.23 0.01
CA PHE A 140 13.84 2.02 -0.29
C PHE A 140 12.35 2.29 -0.37
N LEU A 141 11.62 1.37 -1.01
CA LEU A 141 10.22 1.11 -0.71
C LEU A 141 10.14 -0.08 0.23
N LEU A 142 9.46 0.08 1.35
CA LEU A 142 9.02 -1.03 2.17
C LEU A 142 7.67 -1.50 1.64
N VAL A 143 7.55 -2.79 1.32
CA VAL A 143 6.35 -3.37 0.71
C VAL A 143 5.88 -4.63 1.46
N PRO A 144 4.57 -4.95 1.39
CA PRO A 144 3.96 -6.06 2.13
C PRO A 144 4.29 -7.48 1.65
N TRP A 145 4.70 -7.67 0.39
CA TRP A 145 4.99 -9.00 -0.15
C TRP A 145 6.14 -8.99 -1.16
N VAL A 146 6.74 -10.17 -1.36
CA VAL A 146 7.79 -10.41 -2.34
C VAL A 146 7.26 -10.20 -3.77
N GLY A 147 8.02 -9.46 -4.58
CA GLY A 147 7.70 -9.27 -6.00
C GLY A 147 6.68 -8.16 -6.26
N ALA A 148 6.28 -7.41 -5.21
CA ALA A 148 5.59 -6.14 -5.39
C ALA A 148 6.42 -5.22 -6.30
N CYS A 149 5.73 -4.53 -7.21
CA CYS A 149 6.33 -3.59 -8.15
C CYS A 149 7.35 -4.21 -9.14
N ILE A 150 7.17 -5.47 -9.56
CA ILE A 150 8.02 -6.10 -10.60
C ILE A 150 7.29 -6.30 -11.94
N HIS A 151 6.02 -6.72 -11.92
CA HIS A 151 5.26 -7.11 -13.13
C HIS A 151 3.74 -6.98 -12.98
N THR A 152 3.28 -6.55 -11.81
CA THR A 152 1.88 -6.27 -11.48
C THR A 152 1.77 -4.78 -11.16
N PRO A 153 0.55 -4.20 -11.22
CA PRO A 153 0.35 -2.84 -10.73
C PRO A 153 0.95 -2.71 -9.33
N PRO A 154 1.65 -1.60 -9.02
CA PRO A 154 2.20 -1.39 -7.70
C PRO A 154 1.10 -1.49 -6.63
N PRO A 155 1.43 -1.87 -5.38
CA PRO A 155 0.48 -1.78 -4.29
C PRO A 155 -0.14 -0.36 -4.19
N PRO A 156 -1.34 -0.23 -3.60
CA PRO A 156 -1.91 1.07 -3.26
C PRO A 156 -0.92 1.99 -2.54
N GLN A 157 -1.07 3.31 -2.71
CA GLN A 157 -0.15 4.28 -2.10
C GLN A 157 -0.13 4.23 -0.57
N ASN A 158 -1.20 3.74 0.06
CA ASN A 158 -1.28 3.49 1.51
C ASN A 158 -0.79 2.09 1.92
N GLN A 159 -0.23 1.32 1.00
CA GLN A 159 0.36 -0.01 1.21
C GLN A 159 1.84 -0.05 0.78
N ILE A 160 2.49 1.11 0.74
CA ILE A 160 3.93 1.26 0.51
C ILE A 160 4.43 2.34 1.46
N VAL A 161 5.59 2.11 2.09
CA VAL A 161 6.26 3.12 2.91
C VAL A 161 7.59 3.49 2.26
N TYR A 162 7.79 4.77 1.94
CA TYR A 162 9.08 5.27 1.50
C TYR A 162 10.05 5.33 2.67
N ILE A 163 11.21 4.69 2.54
CA ILE A 163 12.23 4.63 3.57
C ILE A 163 13.44 5.43 3.13
N LYS A 164 13.91 6.34 4.00
CA LYS A 164 15.23 6.96 3.87
C LYS A 164 16.09 6.62 5.09
N PHE A 165 17.19 5.90 4.87
CA PHE A 165 18.05 5.38 5.93
C PHE A 165 19.52 5.72 5.64
N ASP A 166 19.95 6.89 6.12
CA ASP A 166 21.27 7.47 5.82
C ASP A 166 22.46 6.60 6.27
N LYS A 167 22.26 5.67 7.22
CA LYS A 167 23.29 4.70 7.64
C LYS A 167 23.57 3.62 6.58
N GLY A 168 22.64 3.47 5.64
CA GLY A 168 22.61 2.43 4.64
C GLY A 168 22.25 1.06 5.20
N TYR A 169 21.64 0.21 4.37
CA TYR A 169 21.38 -1.19 4.66
C TYR A 169 21.85 -2.06 3.51
N GLU A 170 22.68 -3.05 3.81
CA GLU A 170 23.12 -4.03 2.82
C GLU A 170 22.08 -5.15 2.77
N THR A 171 21.27 -5.15 1.72
CA THR A 171 20.28 -6.21 1.52
C THR A 171 20.98 -7.49 1.08
N SER A 172 20.88 -8.54 1.90
CA SER A 172 21.38 -9.87 1.51
C SER A 172 20.52 -10.51 0.42
N SER A 173 19.24 -10.12 0.34
CA SER A 173 18.27 -10.59 -0.65
C SER A 173 16.99 -9.75 -0.57
N LEU A 174 16.42 -9.38 -1.72
CA LEU A 174 15.10 -8.73 -1.82
C LEU A 174 13.95 -9.62 -1.30
N PHE A 175 14.21 -10.91 -1.10
CA PHE A 175 13.24 -11.89 -0.61
C PHE A 175 13.25 -12.08 0.90
N THR A 176 14.15 -11.39 1.60
CA THR A 176 14.26 -11.48 3.06
C THR A 176 13.43 -10.38 3.71
N PRO A 177 12.43 -10.70 4.54
CA PRO A 177 11.70 -9.69 5.28
C PRO A 177 12.60 -9.04 6.33
N VAL A 178 12.28 -7.79 6.65
CA VAL A 178 12.96 -7.00 7.67
C VAL A 178 11.95 -6.41 8.65
N TRP A 179 12.40 -6.20 9.87
CA TRP A 179 11.82 -5.24 10.78
C TRP A 179 12.37 -3.84 10.48
N VAL A 180 11.49 -2.88 10.32
CA VAL A 180 11.84 -1.45 10.23
C VAL A 180 11.23 -0.74 11.41
N GLU A 181 12.05 -0.01 12.16
CA GLU A 181 11.62 0.77 13.33
C GLU A 181 11.98 2.24 13.15
N GLY A 182 11.01 3.13 13.30
CA GLY A 182 11.20 4.56 13.07
C GLY A 182 9.92 5.38 13.19
N THR A 183 10.05 6.68 12.95
CA THR A 183 8.91 7.59 12.95
C THR A 183 8.21 7.54 11.60
N LEU A 184 6.95 7.10 11.57
CA LEU A 184 6.11 7.14 10.39
C LEU A 184 5.59 8.56 10.15
N ARG A 185 5.49 8.98 8.89
CA ARG A 185 4.86 10.23 8.48
C ARG A 185 3.80 9.94 7.43
N THR A 186 2.68 10.64 7.53
CA THR A 186 1.71 10.72 6.43
C THR A 186 2.12 11.86 5.51
N GLU A 187 2.34 11.56 4.23
CA GLU A 187 2.84 12.53 3.25
C GLU A 187 2.25 12.19 1.87
N SER A 188 2.13 13.18 0.99
CA SER A 188 1.84 12.97 -0.43
C SER A 188 3.12 13.15 -1.21
N LEU A 189 3.78 12.04 -1.57
CA LEU A 189 5.04 12.07 -2.29
C LEU A 189 4.97 11.24 -3.58
N THR A 190 5.71 11.66 -4.59
CA THR A 190 5.87 10.92 -5.85
C THR A 190 7.31 10.48 -6.00
N LYS A 191 7.53 9.23 -6.40
CA LYS A 191 8.85 8.68 -6.71
C LYS A 191 8.85 8.05 -8.08
N GLU A 192 9.95 8.22 -8.80
CA GLU A 192 10.23 7.47 -10.01
C GLU A 192 10.71 6.07 -9.61
N LEU A 193 10.02 5.05 -10.11
CA LEU A 193 10.36 3.66 -9.94
C LEU A 193 10.90 3.10 -11.27
N PHE A 194 12.08 2.50 -11.21
CA PHE A 194 12.67 1.80 -12.34
C PHE A 194 12.23 0.34 -12.30
N LEU A 195 11.51 -0.07 -13.33
CA LEU A 195 10.98 -1.42 -13.52
C LEU A 195 11.76 -2.12 -14.62
N VAL A 196 11.59 -3.44 -14.73
CA VAL A 196 12.21 -4.22 -15.81
C VAL A 196 11.69 -3.84 -17.20
N ASP A 197 10.46 -3.31 -17.27
CA ASP A 197 9.74 -2.92 -18.49
C ASP A 197 9.72 -1.40 -18.73
N GLY A 198 10.40 -0.61 -17.89
CA GLY A 198 10.54 0.83 -18.09
C GLY A 198 10.54 1.61 -16.80
N LYS A 199 9.93 2.79 -16.83
CA LYS A 199 9.80 3.66 -15.67
C LYS A 199 8.34 3.91 -15.35
N SER A 200 8.04 4.02 -14.07
CA SER A 200 6.71 4.37 -13.58
C SER A 200 6.81 5.42 -12.47
N GLU A 201 5.84 6.33 -12.41
CA GLU A 201 5.69 7.21 -11.25
C GLU A 201 4.73 6.56 -10.26
N ILE A 202 5.17 6.44 -9.00
CA ILE A 202 4.34 5.95 -7.92
C ILE A 202 4.06 7.07 -6.92
N ARG A 203 2.79 7.20 -6.52
CA ARG A 203 2.38 8.03 -5.39
C ARG A 203 2.48 7.21 -4.11
N LEU A 204 2.90 7.83 -3.03
CA LEU A 204 3.08 7.18 -1.73
C LEU A 204 2.45 8.05 -0.65
N GLY A 205 1.69 7.42 0.24
CA GLY A 205 0.99 8.06 1.36
C GLY A 205 1.79 8.10 2.66
N TYR A 206 2.88 7.32 2.74
CA TYR A 206 3.68 7.16 3.94
C TYR A 206 5.17 7.25 3.66
N SER A 207 5.90 7.85 4.60
CA SER A 207 7.35 7.80 4.66
C SER A 207 7.85 7.48 6.06
N MET A 208 9.09 7.00 6.17
CA MET A 208 9.75 6.75 7.43
C MET A 208 11.24 7.05 7.34
N ARG A 209 11.77 7.63 8.41
CA ARG A 209 13.21 7.70 8.69
C ARG A 209 13.54 6.69 9.80
N PRO A 210 14.03 5.48 9.46
CA PRO A 210 14.23 4.45 10.45
C PRO A 210 15.38 4.76 11.40
N LYS A 211 15.22 4.34 12.65
CA LYS A 211 16.32 4.23 13.61
C LYS A 211 17.12 2.95 13.39
N SER A 212 16.43 1.85 13.04
CA SER A 212 16.98 0.54 12.75
C SER A 212 16.23 -0.18 11.62
N ILE A 213 16.98 -1.03 10.93
CA ILE A 213 16.49 -2.05 10.00
C ILE A 213 17.17 -3.35 10.41
N GLU A 214 16.38 -4.37 10.72
CA GLU A 214 16.84 -5.65 11.23
C GLU A 214 16.26 -6.78 10.38
N LYS A 215 17.06 -7.82 10.10
CA LYS A 215 16.54 -9.01 9.45
C LYS A 215 15.44 -9.64 10.30
N TYR A 216 14.34 -10.05 9.68
CA TYR A 216 13.32 -10.87 10.32
C TYR A 216 13.86 -12.31 10.42
N ASN A 217 14.19 -12.74 11.64
CA ASN A 217 14.67 -14.10 11.96
C ASN A 217 13.62 -14.86 12.76
#